data_AF-A0A1X0DY93-F1
#
_entry.id   AF-A0A1X0DY93-F1
#
_cell.length_a   1.000
_cell.length_b   1.000
_cell.length_c   1.000
_cell.angle_alpha   90.00
_cell.angle_beta   90.00
_cell.angle_gamma   90.00
#
_symmetry.space_group_name_H-M   'P 1'
#
loop_
_entity.id
_entity.type
_entity.pdbx_description
1 polymer ?
#
loop_
_entity_poly.entity_id
_entity_poly.type
_entity_poly.pdbx_seq_one_letter_code
_entity_poly.pdbx_strand_id
1 'polypeptide(L)'
;MKVFDWRKAAELIAERPNCEAEAGLGMDWENTGGCIWHNGKPMPRDDTYTYLASSWATPELDIDGWVSACWIYEDESPGWNASTYWPQEALDIIAAAKL
;
A
#
# COMPACT_ATOMS: atom_id res chain seq x y z
N MET A 1 11.97 2.96 -11.29
CA MET A 1 11.66 1.71 -10.56
C MET A 1 10.16 1.69 -10.26
N LYS A 2 9.52 0.53 -10.10
CA LYS A 2 8.11 0.51 -9.66
C LYS A 2 8.07 0.66 -8.13
N VAL A 3 7.26 1.59 -7.64
CA VAL A 3 7.03 1.83 -6.20
C VAL A 3 5.54 1.69 -5.91
N PHE A 4 5.19 1.38 -4.66
CA PHE A 4 3.81 1.17 -4.25
C PHE A 4 3.00 2.47 -4.37
N ASP A 5 1.83 2.38 -4.99
CA ASP A 5 0.96 3.52 -5.19
C ASP A 5 0.08 3.75 -3.96
N TRP A 6 0.60 4.58 -3.04
CA TRP A 6 -0.09 4.91 -1.80
C TRP A 6 -1.40 5.68 -2.01
N ARG A 7 -1.54 6.42 -3.11
CA ARG A 7 -2.78 7.15 -3.42
C ARG A 7 -3.86 6.17 -3.84
N LYS A 8 -3.55 5.30 -4.81
CA LYS A 8 -4.46 4.24 -5.24
C LYS A 8 -4.87 3.33 -4.07
N ALA A 9 -3.91 2.93 -3.23
CA ALA A 9 -4.21 2.12 -2.04
C ALA A 9 -5.16 2.86 -1.07
N ALA A 10 -4.90 4.14 -0.80
CA ALA A 10 -5.74 4.94 0.07
C ALA A 10 -7.17 5.12 -0.47
N GLU A 11 -7.33 5.38 -1.76
CA GLU A 11 -8.65 5.47 -2.42
C GLU A 11 -9.45 4.18 -2.26
N LEU A 12 -8.83 3.02 -2.50
CA LEU A 12 -9.49 1.73 -2.37
C LEU A 12 -9.85 1.37 -0.92
N ILE A 13 -8.98 1.70 0.05
CA ILE A 13 -9.23 1.49 1.47
C ILE A 13 -10.33 2.44 1.97
N ALA A 14 -10.37 3.67 1.47
CA ALA A 14 -11.39 4.66 1.83
C ALA A 14 -12.82 4.18 1.45
N GLU A 15 -12.97 3.46 0.34
CA GLU A 15 -14.24 2.84 -0.07
C GLU A 15 -14.70 1.72 0.90
N ARG A 16 -13.78 1.17 1.71
CA ARG A 16 -14.01 0.01 2.58
C ARG A 16 -13.32 0.19 3.93
N PRO A 17 -13.78 1.12 4.79
CA PRO A 17 -13.04 1.52 6.00
C PRO A 17 -12.82 0.40 7.03
N ASN A 18 -13.55 -0.71 6.93
CA ASN A 18 -13.42 -1.90 7.78
C ASN A 18 -12.67 -3.07 7.10
N CYS A 19 -12.04 -2.85 5.95
CA CYS A 19 -11.28 -3.90 5.28
C CYS A 19 -9.97 -4.20 6.01
N GLU A 20 -9.45 -5.38 5.70
CA GLU A 20 -8.06 -5.76 5.95
C GLU A 20 -7.27 -5.52 4.67
N ALA A 21 -6.14 -4.82 4.76
CA ALA A 21 -5.30 -4.57 3.60
C ALA A 21 -3.85 -4.99 3.83
N GLU A 22 -3.31 -5.72 2.86
CA GLU A 22 -1.92 -6.18 2.83
C GLU A 22 -1.23 -5.67 1.56
N ALA A 23 0.09 -5.53 1.62
CA ALA A 23 0.88 -5.17 0.45
C ALA A 23 2.14 -6.02 0.35
N GLY A 24 2.54 -6.30 -0.89
CA GLY A 24 3.72 -7.10 -1.18
C GLY A 24 4.14 -7.01 -2.64
N LEU A 25 5.12 -7.83 -3.02
CA LEU A 25 5.57 -7.95 -4.39
C LEU A 25 4.94 -9.17 -5.04
N GLY A 26 4.28 -8.96 -6.17
CA GLY A 26 3.72 -10.04 -6.98
C GLY A 26 4.78 -11.09 -7.32
N MET A 27 4.36 -12.36 -7.27
CA MET A 27 5.19 -13.58 -7.38
C MET A 27 5.97 -13.99 -6.12
N ASP A 28 6.03 -13.18 -5.06
CA ASP A 28 6.76 -13.52 -3.82
C ASP A 28 6.07 -13.01 -2.55
N TRP A 29 4.75 -13.20 -2.46
CA TRP A 29 3.96 -12.76 -1.31
C TRP A 29 4.42 -13.38 0.02
N GLU A 30 4.90 -14.62 0.02
CA GLU A 30 5.34 -15.32 1.24
C GLU A 30 6.51 -14.61 1.96
N ASN A 31 7.37 -13.91 1.23
CA ASN A 31 8.55 -13.23 1.80
C ASN A 31 8.43 -11.71 1.76
N THR A 32 7.45 -11.16 1.03
CA THR A 32 7.34 -9.71 0.80
C THR A 32 6.03 -9.09 1.22
N GLY A 33 5.02 -9.92 1.49
CA GLY A 33 3.68 -9.53 1.88
C GLY A 33 3.57 -9.29 3.38
N GLY A 34 2.73 -8.33 3.74
CA GLY A 34 2.41 -8.03 5.14
C GLY A 34 1.26 -7.04 5.26
N CYS A 35 0.59 -7.06 6.41
CA CYS A 35 -0.52 -6.18 6.71
C CYS A 35 -0.07 -4.72 6.77
N ILE A 36 -0.78 -3.83 6.07
CA ILE A 36 -0.54 -2.39 6.09
C ILE A 36 -1.70 -1.60 6.68
N TRP A 37 -2.90 -2.18 6.74
CA TRP A 37 -4.10 -1.57 7.31
C TRP A 37 -4.94 -2.63 8.04
N HIS A 38 -5.27 -2.35 9.30
CA HIS A 38 -6.02 -3.27 10.17
C HIS A 38 -6.96 -2.48 11.08
N ASN A 39 -8.20 -2.96 11.27
CA ASN A 39 -9.19 -2.33 12.15
C ASN A 39 -9.36 -0.81 11.93
N GLY A 40 -9.39 -0.39 10.66
CA GLY A 40 -9.62 1.00 10.27
C GLY A 40 -8.46 1.96 10.56
N LYS A 41 -7.24 1.43 10.76
CA LYS A 41 -6.02 2.18 11.07
C LYS A 41 -4.82 1.67 10.27
N PRO A 42 -3.81 2.53 9.99
CA PRO A 42 -2.57 2.08 9.39
C PRO A 42 -1.77 1.23 10.39
N MET A 43 -1.18 0.14 9.90
CA MET A 43 -0.23 -0.65 10.68
C MET A 43 1.09 0.11 10.86
N PRO A 44 1.65 0.20 12.08
CA PRO A 44 2.98 0.77 12.29
C PRO A 44 4.04 0.02 11.48
N ARG A 45 5.03 0.75 10.95
CA ARG A 45 6.07 0.17 10.08
C ARG A 45 6.89 -0.90 10.78
N ASP A 46 7.13 -0.75 12.08
CA ASP A 46 7.92 -1.70 12.87
C ASP A 46 7.13 -2.97 13.23
N ASP A 47 5.81 -2.97 13.04
CA ASP A 47 4.90 -4.10 13.34
C ASP A 47 4.55 -4.91 12.09
N THR A 48 5.10 -4.55 10.92
CA THR A 48 4.87 -5.25 9.66
C THR A 48 6.17 -5.39 8.87
N TYR A 49 6.17 -6.31 7.93
CA TYR A 49 7.27 -6.52 7.02
C TYR A 49 6.73 -6.57 5.60
N THR A 50 7.00 -5.52 4.82
CA THR A 50 6.55 -5.41 3.44
C THR A 50 7.65 -4.89 2.53
N TYR A 51 7.69 -5.39 1.31
CA TYR A 51 8.47 -4.78 0.23
C TYR A 51 7.54 -4.06 -0.73
N LEU A 52 7.82 -2.78 -0.91
CA LEU A 52 6.91 -1.84 -1.58
C LEU A 52 7.51 -1.25 -2.86
N ALA A 53 8.65 -1.76 -3.32
CA ALA A 53 9.26 -1.34 -4.57
C ALA A 53 10.09 -2.46 -5.17
N SER A 54 10.12 -2.52 -6.50
CA SER A 54 10.98 -3.46 -7.22
C SER A 54 11.19 -3.01 -8.67
N SER A 55 12.36 -3.32 -9.20
CA SER A 55 12.64 -3.21 -10.65
C SER A 55 12.24 -4.47 -11.41
N TRP A 56 11.86 -5.56 -10.72
CA TRP A 56 11.59 -6.87 -11.31
C TRP A 56 10.15 -7.33 -11.06
N ALA A 57 9.69 -7.24 -9.82
CA ALA A 57 8.33 -7.61 -9.42
C ALA A 57 7.40 -6.38 -9.42
N THR A 58 6.09 -6.62 -9.37
CA THR A 58 5.08 -5.57 -9.33
C THR A 58 4.56 -5.43 -7.91
N PRO A 59 4.60 -4.23 -7.29
CA PRO A 59 3.89 -4.01 -6.03
C PRO A 59 2.39 -4.26 -6.20
N GLU A 60 1.81 -5.01 -5.27
CA GLU A 60 0.41 -5.44 -5.25
C GLU A 60 -0.23 -5.08 -3.90
N LEU A 61 -1.53 -4.82 -3.95
CA LEU A 61 -2.38 -4.60 -2.80
C LEU A 61 -3.41 -5.74 -2.73
N ASP A 62 -3.53 -6.36 -1.58
CA ASP A 62 -4.63 -7.25 -1.22
C ASP A 62 -5.62 -6.47 -0.35
N ILE A 63 -6.91 -6.49 -0.70
CA ILE A 63 -7.99 -6.04 0.17
C ILE A 63 -8.98 -7.19 0.36
N ASP A 64 -9.12 -7.70 1.58
CA ASP A 64 -10.03 -8.79 1.94
C ASP A 64 -9.92 -10.04 1.03
N GLY A 65 -8.70 -10.39 0.59
CA GLY A 65 -8.40 -11.51 -0.30
C GLY A 65 -8.46 -11.18 -1.80
N TRP A 66 -8.72 -9.92 -2.17
CA TRP A 66 -8.68 -9.44 -3.55
C TRP A 66 -7.36 -8.74 -3.86
N VAL A 67 -6.46 -9.48 -4.51
CA VAL A 67 -5.15 -8.98 -4.93
C VAL A 67 -5.24 -8.25 -6.27
N SER A 68 -4.61 -7.07 -6.35
CA SER A 68 -4.46 -6.31 -7.58
C SER A 68 -3.14 -5.52 -7.64
N ALA A 69 -2.67 -5.23 -8.85
CA ALA A 69 -1.50 -4.39 -9.04
C ALA A 69 -1.71 -2.98 -8.46
N CYS A 70 -0.79 -2.50 -7.65
CA CYS A 70 -0.88 -1.21 -6.96
C CYS A 70 0.48 -0.51 -6.94
N TRP A 71 0.82 0.14 -8.05
CA TRP A 71 2.15 0.70 -8.25
C TRP A 71 2.12 1.90 -9.21
N ILE A 72 3.16 2.73 -9.09
CA ILE A 72 3.48 3.85 -9.97
C ILE A 72 4.99 3.85 -10.24
N TYR A 73 5.45 4.46 -11.33
CA TYR A 73 6.88 4.65 -11.51
C TYR A 73 7.41 5.74 -10.57
N GLU A 74 8.57 5.49 -9.96
CA GLU A 74 9.22 6.39 -9.00
C GLU A 74 9.43 7.83 -9.55
N ASP A 75 9.73 7.96 -10.85
CA ASP A 75 9.91 9.25 -11.53
C ASP A 75 8.58 9.96 -11.85
N GLU A 76 7.47 9.23 -11.85
CA GLU A 76 6.10 9.75 -11.95
C GLU A 76 5.49 10.08 -10.58
N SER A 77 6.17 9.71 -9.48
CA SER A 77 5.76 9.97 -8.09
C SER A 77 6.84 10.74 -7.32
N PRO A 78 7.02 12.06 -7.55
CA PRO A 78 8.09 12.83 -6.92
C PRO A 78 8.07 12.74 -5.39
N GLY A 79 9.16 12.23 -4.82
CA GLY A 79 9.33 12.07 -3.37
C GLY A 79 8.89 10.72 -2.81
N TRP A 80 8.24 9.86 -3.60
CA TRP A 80 7.97 8.48 -3.22
C TRP A 80 9.09 7.56 -3.69
N ASN A 81 9.46 6.60 -2.85
CA ASN A 81 10.50 5.60 -3.12
C ASN A 81 10.22 4.32 -2.32
N ALA A 82 11.17 3.38 -2.34
CA ALA A 82 11.06 2.10 -1.64
C ALA A 82 10.85 2.18 -0.11
N SER A 83 11.20 3.31 0.52
CA SER A 83 11.03 3.54 1.95
C SER A 83 9.76 4.31 2.30
N THR A 84 9.01 4.79 1.30
CA THR A 84 7.75 5.51 1.54
C THR A 84 6.74 4.57 2.18
N TYR A 85 6.22 5.00 3.33
CA TYR A 85 5.27 4.22 4.11
C TYR A 85 4.23 5.15 4.73
N TRP A 86 2.94 4.96 4.39
CA TRP A 86 1.83 5.84 4.77
C TRP A 86 2.18 7.34 4.69
N PRO A 87 2.48 7.87 3.49
CA PRO A 87 2.71 9.30 3.34
C PRO A 87 1.46 10.08 3.75
N GLN A 88 1.63 11.30 4.28
CA GLN A 88 0.53 12.08 4.85
C GLN A 88 -0.63 12.24 3.86
N GLU A 89 -0.34 12.47 2.57
CA GLU A 89 -1.37 12.61 1.53
C GLU A 89 -2.29 11.38 1.40
N ALA A 90 -1.77 10.17 1.62
CA ALA A 90 -2.56 8.95 1.58
C ALA A 90 -3.48 8.84 2.81
N LEU A 91 -2.99 9.24 3.98
CA LEU A 91 -3.81 9.28 5.20
C LEU A 91 -4.92 10.33 5.10
N ASP A 92 -4.62 11.47 4.48
CA ASP A 92 -5.59 12.55 4.27
C ASP A 92 -6.73 12.11 3.34
N ILE A 93 -6.46 11.32 2.31
CA ILE A 93 -7.49 10.72 1.42
C ILE A 93 -8.46 9.86 2.23
N ILE A 94 -7.95 8.98 3.08
CA ILE A 94 -8.80 8.09 3.90
C ILE A 94 -9.60 8.91 4.93
N ALA A 95 -8.98 9.91 5.55
CA ALA A 95 -9.66 10.78 6.51
C ALA A 95 -10.79 11.59 5.87
N ALA A 96 -10.58 12.11 4.66
CA ALA A 96 -11.57 12.90 3.93
C ALA A 96 -12.82 12.07 3.55
N ALA A 97 -12.67 10.77 3.28
CA ALA A 97 -13.78 9.88 2.95
C ALA A 97 -14.65 9.47 4.17
N LYS A 98 -14.17 9.70 5.39
CA LYS A 98 -14.92 9.43 6.64
C LYS A 98 -15.84 10.59 7.06
N LEU A 99 -15.82 11.71 6.35
CA LEU A 99 -16.67 12.89 6.56
C LEU A 99 -17.98 12.78 5.79
#